data_AF-A0A920UC44-F1
#
_entry.id   AF-A0A920UC44-F1
#
_cell.length_a   1.000
_cell.length_b   1.000
_cell.length_c   1.000
_cell.angle_alpha   90.00
_cell.angle_beta   90.00
_cell.angle_gamma   90.00
#
_symmetry.space_group_name_H-M   'P 1'
#
loop_
_entity.id
_entity.type
_entity.pdbx_description
1 polymer ?
#
loop_
_entity_poly.entity_id
_entity_poly.type
_entity_poly.pdbx_seq_one_letter_code
_entity_poly.pdbx_strand_id
1 'polypeptide(L)' 'MDIHNLDGLRALAVQLKQLGYTGMHLIHPSHVPGVNEVFSPSPEEVKHWQGLVAAMEEMRKTGEQQ' A
#
# COMPACT_ATOMS: atom_id res chain seq x y z
N MET A 1 -13.35 15.73 12.96
CA MET A 1 -12.24 15.66 12.00
C MET A 1 -12.07 17.06 11.44
N ASP A 2 -10.96 17.71 11.75
CA ASP A 2 -10.65 19.03 11.19
C ASP A 2 -10.24 18.85 9.72
N ILE A 3 -10.96 19.50 8.81
CA ILE A 3 -10.74 19.36 7.36
C ILE A 3 -9.37 19.93 6.95
N HIS A 4 -8.86 20.92 7.69
CA HIS A 4 -7.64 21.63 7.34
C HIS A 4 -6.39 21.01 7.97
N ASN A 5 -6.54 20.12 8.94
CA ASN A 5 -5.42 19.44 9.58
C ASN A 5 -4.93 18.24 8.75
N LEU A 6 -4.21 18.52 7.66
CA LEU A 6 -3.66 17.50 6.76
C LEU A 6 -2.52 16.69 7.40
N ASP A 7 -1.79 17.26 8.35
CA ASP A 7 -0.70 16.55 9.04
C ASP A 7 -1.26 15.48 9.99
N GLY A 8 -2.30 15.82 10.76
CA GLY A 8 -3.02 14.88 11.62
C GLY A 8 -3.68 13.75 10.81
N LEU A 9 -4.22 14.08 9.64
CA LEU A 9 -4.75 13.11 8.68
C LEU A 9 -3.67 12.13 8.22
N ARG A 10 -2.49 12.63 7.84
CA ARG A 10 -1.37 11.80 7.38
C ARG A 10 -0.87 10.88 8.48
N ALA A 11 -0.71 11.40 9.70
CA ALA A 11 -0.30 10.61 10.86
C ALA A 11 -1.27 9.46 11.14
N LEU A 12 -2.58 9.73 11.09
CA LEU A 12 -3.61 8.70 11.23
C LEU A 12 -3.56 7.66 10.11
N ALA A 13 -3.42 8.09 8.85
CA ALA A 13 -3.31 7.18 7.71
C ALA A 13 -2.11 6.21 7.86
N VAL A 14 -0.96 6.71 8.34
CA VAL A 14 0.23 5.87 8.60
C VAL A 14 -0.05 4.85 9.70
N GLN A 15 -0.69 5.26 10.80
CA GLN A 15 -1.07 4.35 11.88
C GLN A 15 -2.02 3.27 11.41
N LEU A 16 -3.04 3.62 10.61
CA LEU A 16 -3.99 2.65 10.05
C LEU A 16 -3.29 1.65 9.12
N LYS A 17 -2.39 2.12 8.24
CA LYS A 17 -1.59 1.24 7.37
C LYS A 17 -0.75 0.25 8.19
N GLN A 18 -0.13 0.70 9.28
CA GLN A 18 0.65 -0.16 10.19
C GLN A 18 -0.21 -1.22 10.89
N LEU A 19 -1.49 -0.94 11.10
CA LEU A 19 -2.47 -1.91 11.64
C LEU A 19 -3.02 -2.87 10.58
N GLY A 20 -2.56 -2.78 9.33
CA GLY A 20 -3.00 -3.66 8.24
C GLY A 20 -4.23 -3.18 7.47
N TYR A 21 -4.66 -1.93 7.69
CA TYR A 21 -5.72 -1.34 6.86
C TYR A 21 -5.20 -1.10 5.44
N THR A 22 -6.10 -1.22 4.47
CA THR A 22 -5.79 -1.01 3.04
C THR A 22 -6.27 0.35 2.53
N GLY A 23 -6.90 1.17 3.37
CA GLY A 23 -7.39 2.49 3.02
C GLY A 23 -8.06 3.21 4.19
N MET A 24 -8.67 4.35 3.89
CA MET A 24 -9.37 5.20 4.85
C MET A 24 -10.60 5.85 4.21
N HIS A 25 -11.72 5.94 4.95
CA HIS A 25 -12.89 6.72 4.52
C HIS A 25 -12.63 8.23 4.67
N LEU A 26 -12.97 8.99 3.63
CA LEU A 26 -12.72 10.43 3.53
C LEU A 26 -14.02 11.20 3.35
N ILE A 27 -14.12 12.39 3.96
CA ILE A 27 -15.30 13.25 3.88
C ILE A 27 -15.08 14.50 3.00
N HIS A 28 -13.84 14.76 2.58
CA HIS A 28 -13.49 15.94 1.80
C HIS A 28 -12.44 15.61 0.71
N PRO A 29 -12.59 16.12 -0.52
CA PRO A 29 -11.66 15.82 -1.62
C PRO A 29 -10.19 16.19 -1.35
N SER A 30 -9.93 17.23 -0.54
CA SER A 30 -8.55 17.65 -0.20
C SER A 30 -7.74 16.59 0.55
N HIS A 31 -8.41 15.59 1.13
CA HIS A 31 -7.76 14.51 1.88
C HIS A 31 -7.23 13.40 0.97
N VAL A 32 -7.78 13.28 -0.25
CA VAL A 32 -7.46 12.19 -1.19
C VAL A 32 -5.97 12.12 -1.53
N PRO A 33 -5.27 13.22 -1.89
CA PRO A 33 -3.86 13.13 -2.25
C PRO A 33 -2.99 12.62 -1.10
N GLY A 34 -3.14 13.20 0.10
CA GLY A 34 -2.31 12.84 1.26
C GLY A 34 -2.55 11.42 1.76
N VAL A 35 -3.77 10.91 1.64
CA VAL A 35 -4.10 9.52 2.02
C VAL A 35 -3.60 8.53 0.97
N ASN A 36 -3.74 8.84 -0.32
CA ASN A 36 -3.24 7.99 -1.40
C ASN A 36 -1.72 7.85 -1.36
N GLU A 37 -0.97 8.89 -0.99
CA GLU A 37 0.49 8.80 -0.80
C GLU A 37 0.87 7.78 0.28
N VAL A 38 0.05 7.61 1.30
CA VAL A 38 0.33 6.66 2.38
C VAL A 38 -0.05 5.24 1.96
N PHE A 39 -1.25 5.04 1.41
CA PHE A 39 -1.78 3.69 1.12
C PHE A 39 -1.29 3.10 -0.20
N SER A 40 -0.85 3.92 -1.16
CA SER A 40 -0.33 3.41 -2.43
C SER A 40 1.07 2.83 -2.22
N PRO A 41 1.36 1.62 -2.72
CA PRO A 41 2.71 1.11 -2.74
C PRO A 41 3.56 1.92 -3.74
N SER A 42 4.84 2.04 -3.45
CA SER A 42 5.79 2.59 -4.42
C SER A 42 5.98 1.64 -5.61
N PRO A 43 6.35 2.16 -6.80
CA PRO A 43 6.70 1.32 -7.95
C PRO A 43 7.81 0.29 -7.64
N GLU A 44 8.74 0.64 -6.75
CA GLU A 44 9.83 -0.23 -6.33
C GLU A 44 9.34 -1.40 -5.48
N GLU A 45 8.43 -1.16 -4.53
CA GLU A 45 7.78 -2.23 -3.75
C GLU A 45 7.02 -3.18 -4.68
N VAL A 46 6.24 -2.63 -5.62
CA VAL A 46 5.50 -3.46 -6.60
C VAL A 46 6.46 -4.33 -7.41
N LYS A 47 7.54 -3.76 -7.94
CA LYS A 47 8.54 -4.50 -8.72
C LYS A 47 9.20 -5.61 -7.90
N HIS A 48 9.54 -5.32 -6.63
CA HIS A 48 10.13 -6.31 -5.73
C HIS A 48 9.21 -7.52 -5.54
N TRP A 49 7.94 -7.28 -5.19
CA TRP A 49 6.98 -8.35 -4.96
C TRP A 49 6.65 -9.14 -6.23
N GLN A 50 6.54 -8.47 -7.39
CA GLN A 50 6.38 -9.15 -8.68
C GLN A 50 7.55 -10.09 -9.00
N GLY A 51 8.78 -9.67 -8.69
CA GLY A 51 9.98 -10.51 -8.87
C GLY A 51 9.96 -11.76 -7.98
N LEU A 52 9.53 -11.63 -6.72
CA LEU A 52 9.38 -12.76 -5.81
C LEU A 52 8.33 -13.77 -6.30
N VAL A 53 7.16 -13.29 -6.72
CA VAL A 53 6.11 -14.16 -7.29
C VAL A 53 6.61 -14.89 -8.54
N ALA A 54 7.31 -14.19 -9.44
CA ALA A 54 7.88 -14.81 -10.64
C ALA A 54 8.91 -15.90 -10.32
N ALA A 55 9.79 -15.67 -9.34
CA ALA A 55 10.77 -16.66 -8.90
C ALA A 55 10.12 -17.92 -8.30
N MET A 56 9.07 -17.74 -7.49
CA MET A 56 8.31 -18.85 -6.93
C MET A 56 7.60 -19.68 -8.02
N GLU A 57 6.99 -19.01 -9.00
CA GLU A 57 6.32 -19.70 -10.11
C GLU A 57 7.32 -20.49 -10.98
N GLU A 58 8.52 -19.97 -11.20
CA GLU A 58 9.57 -20.68 -11.93
C GLU A 58 10.04 -21.93 -11.17
N MET A 59 10.25 -21.82 -9.86
CA MET A 59 10.59 -22.97 -9.02
C MET A 59 9.48 -24.03 -9.01
N ARG A 60 8.21 -23.63 -8.98
CA ARG A 60 7.07 -24.56 -9.02
C ARG A 60 7.06 -25.36 -10.31
N LYS A 61 7.22 -24.69 -11.47
CA LYS A 61 7.25 -25.35 -12.77
C LYS A 61 8.41 -26.34 -12.90
N THR A 62 9.60 -25.93 -12.46
CA THR A 62 10.81 -26.77 -12.57
C THR A 62 10.82 -27.92 -11.56
N GLY A 63 10.22 -27.73 -10.37
CA GLY A 63 10.06 -28.76 -9.35
C GLY A 63 8.94 -29.77 -9.63
N GLU A 64 7.89 -29.39 -10.36
CA GLU A 64 6.85 -30.32 -10.86
C GLU A 64 7.34 -31.22 -12.02
N GLN A 65 8.50 -30.93 -12.60
CA GLN A 65 9.11 -31.68 -13.71
C GLN A 65 10.15 -32.73 -13.25
N GLN A 66 10.27 -32.97 -11.93
CA GLN A 66 11.14 -33.99 -11.33
C GLN A 66 10.36 -35.15 -10.71
#